data_AF-A0A915D5I7-F1
#
_entry.id   AF-A0A915D5I7-F1
#
_cell.length_a   1.000
_cell.length_b   1.000
_cell.length_c   1.000
_cell.angle_alpha   90.00
_cell.angle_beta   90.00
_cell.angle_gamma   90.00
#
_symmetry.space_group_name_H-M   'P 1'
#
loop_
_entity.id
_entity.type
_entity.pdbx_description
1 polymer ?
#
loop_
_entity_poly.entity_id
_entity_poly.type
_entity_poly.pdbx_seq_one_letter_code
_entity_poly.pdbx_strand_id
1 'polypeptide(L)'
;MLCHNKDISNGAEAKAVRVVSANDFSEEATMQSVPPFIYIKTTQIDPSLGEFENNEGCNCEQCGDSTCPCFQSGADGNSFNYMKFCDPSTCPCSSKHCVNHGTGSGENKFRLNAVLEVFFVNTQKQWGVRTKNRIGKNVYVCEYAGNLTNDNNDAQEDSYIFRLDYKKRAFMINAGSSGNVARFINHSCNPNLAAVVGIYGPREIPRLLLFSLRAIVAGEELSISYGDEWWKAKGLDCFCGAANCRYLR
;
A
#
# COMPACT_ATOMS: atom_id res chain seq x y z
N MET A 1 -23.12 -4.03 -16.92
CA MET A 1 -23.81 -4.57 -15.71
C MET A 1 -23.26 -3.79 -14.53
N LEU A 2 -24.11 -3.03 -13.83
CA LEU A 2 -23.71 -2.14 -12.74
C LEU A 2 -23.05 -2.96 -11.62
N CYS A 3 -21.78 -2.68 -11.31
CA CYS A 3 -20.95 -3.44 -10.37
C CYS A 3 -21.28 -3.10 -8.90
N HIS A 4 -22.56 -3.06 -8.53
CA HIS A 4 -22.91 -2.83 -7.13
C HIS A 4 -22.50 -4.04 -6.29
N ASN A 5 -21.68 -3.81 -5.26
CA ASN A 5 -21.40 -4.75 -4.18
C ASN A 5 -20.52 -5.96 -4.57
N LYS A 6 -19.82 -5.91 -5.72
CA LYS A 6 -18.84 -6.95 -6.11
C LYS A 6 -17.58 -6.86 -5.25
N ASP A 7 -17.12 -8.00 -4.74
CA ASP A 7 -15.79 -8.12 -4.13
C ASP A 7 -14.72 -8.14 -5.23
N ILE A 8 -13.96 -7.05 -5.37
CA ILE A 8 -12.90 -6.96 -6.40
C ILE A 8 -11.71 -7.87 -6.10
N SER A 9 -11.57 -8.34 -4.86
CA SER A 9 -10.56 -9.34 -4.52
C SER A 9 -10.95 -10.76 -4.93
N ASN A 10 -12.21 -10.98 -5.34
CA ASN A 10 -12.77 -12.30 -5.64
C ASN A 10 -12.49 -13.33 -4.52
N GLY A 11 -12.62 -12.93 -3.25
CA GLY A 11 -12.35 -13.78 -2.09
C GLY A 11 -10.86 -13.99 -1.75
N ALA A 12 -9.94 -13.32 -2.45
CA ALA A 12 -8.52 -13.40 -2.13
C ALA A 12 -8.20 -12.78 -0.76
N GLU A 13 -8.90 -11.70 -0.40
CA GLU A 13 -8.75 -11.05 0.91
C GLU A 13 -9.65 -11.68 1.98
N ALA A 14 -9.17 -11.66 3.24
CA ALA A 14 -9.93 -12.19 4.37
C ALA A 14 -11.23 -11.40 4.64
N LYS A 15 -11.25 -10.13 4.23
CA LYS A 15 -12.42 -9.26 4.22
C LYS A 15 -12.69 -8.86 2.78
N ALA A 16 -13.92 -9.06 2.31
CA ALA A 16 -14.33 -8.67 0.97
C ALA A 16 -14.09 -7.17 0.74
N VAL A 17 -13.47 -6.82 -0.39
CA VAL A 17 -13.23 -5.44 -0.81
C VAL A 17 -14.32 -5.05 -1.79
N ARG A 18 -15.35 -4.38 -1.30
CA ARG A 18 -16.55 -4.12 -2.10
C ARG A 18 -16.46 -2.83 -2.88
N VAL A 19 -17.01 -2.82 -4.09
CA VAL A 19 -17.22 -1.61 -4.88
C VAL A 19 -18.65 -1.10 -4.67
N VAL A 20 -18.77 0.19 -4.35
CA VAL A 20 -20.06 0.88 -4.21
C VAL A 20 -20.03 2.11 -5.11
N SER A 21 -20.83 2.10 -6.18
CA SER A 21 -21.17 3.36 -6.83
C SER A 21 -22.16 4.09 -5.92
N ALA A 22 -21.89 5.35 -5.61
CA ALA A 22 -22.84 6.16 -4.86
C ALA A 22 -24.13 6.24 -5.67
N ASN A 23 -25.26 5.89 -5.06
CA ASN A 23 -26.60 6.10 -5.63
C ASN A 23 -26.98 7.60 -5.65
N ASP A 24 -26.08 8.49 -5.23
CA ASP A 24 -26.36 9.90 -4.90
C ASP A 24 -25.66 10.91 -5.84
N PHE A 25 -25.00 10.45 -6.92
CA PHE A 25 -24.45 11.35 -7.95
C PHE A 25 -25.06 11.02 -9.31
N SER A 26 -25.06 12.03 -10.20
CA SER A 26 -25.69 12.08 -11.53
C SER A 26 -25.58 10.76 -12.33
N GLU A 27 -26.46 10.57 -13.32
CA GLU A 27 -26.45 9.40 -14.22
C GLU A 27 -25.04 9.06 -14.75
N GLU A 28 -24.16 10.05 -14.94
CA GLU A 28 -22.74 9.86 -15.30
C GLU A 28 -21.91 9.03 -14.30
N ALA A 29 -22.10 9.21 -12.98
CA ALA A 29 -21.41 8.44 -11.95
C ALA A 29 -21.90 6.99 -11.88
N THR A 30 -23.16 6.75 -12.24
CA THR A 30 -23.73 5.39 -12.32
C THR A 30 -23.18 4.59 -13.50
N MET A 31 -22.62 5.24 -14.52
CA MET A 31 -22.07 4.57 -15.70
C MET A 31 -20.59 4.20 -15.61
N GLN A 32 -19.83 4.79 -14.67
CA GLN A 32 -18.42 4.45 -14.52
C GLN A 32 -18.27 3.09 -13.87
N SER A 33 -17.62 2.16 -14.57
CA SER A 33 -17.17 0.90 -14.00
C SER A 33 -15.71 1.03 -13.56
N VAL A 34 -15.33 0.29 -12.52
CA VAL A 34 -13.93 0.16 -12.15
C VAL A 34 -13.19 -0.45 -13.35
N PRO A 35 -12.10 0.17 -13.86
CA PRO A 35 -11.34 -0.38 -14.98
C PRO A 35 -10.91 -1.83 -14.69
N PRO A 36 -10.93 -2.73 -15.69
CA PRO A 36 -10.53 -4.11 -15.49
C PRO A 36 -9.04 -4.18 -15.12
N PHE A 37 -8.72 -4.99 -14.12
CA PHE A 37 -7.37 -5.30 -13.68
C PHE A 37 -7.35 -6.67 -13.00
N ILE A 38 -6.16 -7.24 -12.82
CA ILE A 38 -5.98 -8.50 -12.09
C ILE A 38 -5.71 -8.20 -10.62
N TYR A 39 -6.56 -8.72 -9.72
CA TYR A 39 -6.34 -8.56 -8.30
C TYR A 39 -5.23 -9.51 -7.80
N ILE A 40 -4.17 -8.95 -7.25
CA ILE A 40 -3.08 -9.68 -6.57
C ILE A 40 -2.99 -9.18 -5.14
N LYS A 41 -2.72 -10.05 -4.17
CA LYS A 41 -2.65 -9.62 -2.75
C LYS A 41 -1.35 -8.93 -2.38
N THR A 42 -0.28 -9.35 -3.04
CA THR A 42 1.09 -9.01 -2.69
C THR A 42 1.90 -8.76 -3.96
N THR A 43 2.93 -7.95 -3.83
CA THR A 43 3.83 -7.57 -4.91
C THR A 43 4.36 -8.81 -5.64
N GLN A 44 4.21 -8.80 -6.97
CA GLN A 44 4.80 -9.78 -7.87
C GLN A 44 6.14 -9.25 -8.36
N ILE A 45 7.10 -10.13 -8.61
CA ILE A 45 8.46 -9.74 -9.00
C ILE A 45 8.59 -9.90 -10.51
N ASP A 46 9.04 -8.87 -11.20
CA ASP A 46 9.46 -8.98 -12.58
C ASP A 46 10.66 -9.94 -12.69
N PRO A 47 10.59 -11.02 -13.48
CA PRO A 47 11.68 -11.98 -13.64
C PRO A 47 13.03 -11.36 -14.05
N SER A 48 13.01 -10.19 -14.72
CA SER A 48 14.22 -9.48 -15.14
C SER A 48 15.04 -8.89 -13.98
N LEU A 49 14.46 -8.75 -12.79
CA LEU A 49 15.13 -8.21 -11.60
C LEU A 49 16.21 -9.14 -11.02
N GLY A 50 16.28 -10.39 -11.48
CA GLY A 50 17.19 -11.41 -10.98
C GLY A 50 16.85 -11.85 -9.56
N GLU A 51 17.82 -12.46 -8.88
CA GLU A 51 17.64 -12.91 -7.50
C GLU A 51 17.85 -11.79 -6.48
N PHE A 52 17.00 -11.78 -5.47
CA PHE A 52 17.18 -10.97 -4.27
C PHE A 52 18.02 -11.73 -3.24
N GLU A 53 18.75 -10.99 -2.40
CA GLU A 53 19.50 -11.57 -1.29
C GLU A 53 18.58 -12.35 -0.35
N ASN A 54 19.13 -13.37 0.32
CA ASN A 54 18.40 -14.10 1.35
C ASN A 54 18.17 -13.18 2.56
N ASN A 55 16.98 -13.24 3.13
CA ASN A 55 16.71 -12.60 4.40
C ASN A 55 17.22 -13.52 5.53
N GLU A 56 18.29 -13.12 6.21
CA GLU A 56 18.91 -13.93 7.27
C GLU A 56 18.03 -14.11 8.52
N GLY A 57 16.99 -13.30 8.69
CA GLY A 57 16.10 -13.37 9.86
C GLY A 57 16.81 -13.01 11.17
N CYS A 58 16.27 -13.50 12.29
CA CYS A 58 16.84 -13.30 13.62
C CYS A 58 16.68 -14.55 14.48
N ASN A 59 17.61 -14.77 15.42
CA ASN A 59 17.50 -15.82 16.45
C ASN A 59 17.14 -15.27 17.83
N CYS A 60 16.39 -14.16 17.86
CA CYS A 60 16.05 -13.47 19.10
C CYS A 60 14.97 -14.23 19.89
N GLU A 61 15.11 -14.26 21.21
CA GLU A 61 14.04 -14.69 22.12
C GLU A 61 12.94 -13.62 22.23
N GLN A 62 13.35 -12.36 22.24
CA GLN A 62 12.47 -11.18 22.23
C GLN A 62 12.94 -10.21 21.14
N CYS A 63 12.03 -9.85 20.23
CA CYS A 63 12.27 -8.85 19.20
C CYS A 63 11.61 -7.53 19.59
N GLY A 64 11.95 -6.43 18.92
CA GLY A 64 11.27 -5.13 19.09
C GLY A 64 12.16 -3.97 19.52
N ASP A 65 13.46 -4.18 19.57
CA ASP A 65 14.45 -3.13 19.80
C ASP A 65 15.67 -3.29 18.87
N SER A 66 16.64 -2.38 18.98
CA SER A 66 17.83 -2.34 18.15
C SER A 66 18.76 -3.56 18.26
N THR A 67 18.52 -4.48 19.19
CA THR A 67 19.30 -5.74 19.29
C THR A 67 18.85 -6.78 18.28
N CYS A 68 17.61 -6.68 17.79
CA CYS A 68 17.09 -7.59 16.79
C CYS A 68 17.52 -7.14 15.38
N PRO A 69 18.22 -7.97 14.59
CA PRO A 69 18.62 -7.61 13.22
C PRO A 69 17.42 -7.41 12.29
N CYS A 70 16.25 -7.96 12.63
CA CYS A 70 15.02 -7.69 11.92
C CYS A 70 14.37 -6.37 12.33
N PHE A 71 14.69 -5.78 13.47
CA PHE A 71 14.11 -4.50 13.91
C PHE A 71 15.09 -3.36 13.62
N GLN A 72 15.55 -3.31 12.38
CA GLN A 72 16.44 -2.25 11.89
C GLN A 72 15.65 -1.27 11.04
N SER A 73 15.81 0.02 11.33
CA SER A 73 15.54 1.11 10.40
C SER A 73 16.87 1.49 9.75
N GLY A 74 17.08 1.08 8.49
CA GLY A 74 18.28 1.44 7.75
C GLY A 74 18.19 2.87 7.19
N ALA A 75 19.21 3.68 7.44
CA ALA A 75 19.43 4.96 6.76
C ALA A 75 20.61 4.80 5.80
N ASP A 76 20.34 4.35 4.57
CA ASP A 76 21.38 4.13 3.57
C ASP A 76 21.76 5.47 2.93
N GLY A 77 22.45 6.35 3.66
CA GLY A 77 23.19 7.52 3.15
C GLY A 77 22.42 8.60 2.35
N ASN A 78 21.14 8.39 2.01
CA ASN A 78 20.28 9.29 1.24
C ASN A 78 18.77 9.12 1.58
N SER A 79 18.48 8.65 2.80
CA SER A 79 17.16 8.66 3.48
C SER A 79 15.92 8.27 2.66
N PHE A 80 15.61 6.96 2.65
CA PHE A 80 14.28 6.49 3.01
C PHE A 80 14.42 5.28 3.95
N ASN A 81 13.87 5.41 5.16
CA ASN A 81 13.91 4.41 6.22
C ASN A 81 13.06 3.20 5.81
N TYR A 82 13.69 2.12 5.34
CA TYR A 82 12.99 0.85 5.23
C TYR A 82 12.85 0.23 6.63
N MET A 83 11.81 -0.57 6.81
CA MET A 83 11.59 -1.37 8.01
C MET A 83 11.71 -2.84 7.65
N LYS A 84 12.57 -3.55 8.37
CA LYS A 84 12.62 -5.01 8.29
C LYS A 84 11.63 -5.60 9.31
N PHE A 85 11.07 -6.75 8.99
CA PHE A 85 10.13 -7.46 9.87
C PHE A 85 10.51 -8.93 9.97
N CYS A 86 10.26 -9.52 11.14
CA CYS A 86 10.42 -10.96 11.34
C CYS A 86 9.38 -11.72 10.51
N ASP A 87 9.80 -12.85 9.96
CA ASP A 87 8.97 -13.75 9.16
C ASP A 87 9.18 -15.20 9.63
N PRO A 88 8.13 -16.05 9.68
CA PRO A 88 8.26 -17.42 10.21
C PRO A 88 9.18 -18.30 9.38
N SER A 89 9.40 -17.95 8.10
CA SER A 89 10.29 -18.70 7.21
C SER A 89 11.77 -18.52 7.54
N THR A 90 12.14 -17.46 8.26
CA THR A 90 13.54 -17.11 8.54
C THR A 90 13.84 -16.89 10.03
N CYS A 91 12.82 -16.65 10.85
CA CYS A 91 12.99 -16.29 12.27
C CYS A 91 12.32 -17.35 13.18
N PRO A 92 13.07 -18.03 14.06
CA PRO A 92 12.49 -18.88 15.10
C PRO A 92 11.79 -18.13 16.25
N CYS A 93 11.90 -16.79 16.31
CA CYS A 93 11.23 -15.99 17.34
C CYS A 93 9.71 -16.28 17.35
N SER A 94 9.11 -16.39 18.54
CA SER A 94 7.71 -16.81 18.67
C SER A 94 6.77 -15.90 17.87
N SER A 95 6.02 -16.45 16.92
CA SER A 95 5.05 -15.69 16.13
C SER A 95 3.93 -15.06 16.98
N LYS A 96 3.69 -15.58 18.19
CA LYS A 96 2.70 -15.05 19.13
C LYS A 96 3.22 -13.90 20.01
N HIS A 97 4.53 -13.82 20.24
CA HIS A 97 5.13 -12.86 21.17
C HIS A 97 6.10 -11.88 20.53
N CYS A 98 6.53 -12.14 19.28
CA CYS A 98 7.38 -11.25 18.53
C CYS A 98 6.60 -10.00 18.11
N VAL A 99 6.94 -8.84 18.68
CA VAL A 99 6.31 -7.57 18.31
C VAL A 99 6.78 -7.05 16.95
N ASN A 100 7.81 -7.63 16.34
CA ASN A 100 8.30 -7.27 15.01
C ASN A 100 7.82 -8.24 13.90
N HIS A 101 6.84 -9.08 14.20
CA HIS A 101 6.38 -10.07 13.25
C HIS A 101 5.43 -9.45 12.22
N GLY A 102 5.81 -9.46 10.94
CA GLY A 102 4.97 -8.97 9.84
C GLY A 102 3.84 -9.95 9.49
N THR A 103 4.14 -11.24 9.45
CA THR A 103 3.36 -12.26 8.70
C THR A 103 3.22 -13.62 9.40
N GLY A 104 2.36 -13.85 10.40
CA GLY A 104 2.36 -15.16 11.11
C GLY A 104 1.26 -15.36 12.16
N SER A 105 1.21 -16.51 12.86
CA SER A 105 0.07 -16.86 13.73
C SER A 105 0.14 -16.19 15.12
N GLY A 106 -0.97 -15.53 15.48
CA GLY A 106 -1.14 -14.61 16.62
C GLY A 106 -1.05 -13.16 16.16
N GLU A 107 -2.20 -12.53 15.86
CA GLU A 107 -2.33 -11.15 15.33
C GLU A 107 -1.44 -10.83 14.12
N ASN A 108 -1.54 -11.64 13.05
CA ASN A 108 -0.81 -11.41 11.79
C ASN A 108 -0.93 -9.94 11.33
N LYS A 109 0.15 -9.16 11.52
CA LYS A 109 0.12 -7.70 11.42
C LYS A 109 -0.09 -7.23 9.99
N PHE A 110 0.42 -7.96 9.00
CA PHE A 110 0.26 -7.68 7.58
C PHE A 110 -0.92 -8.46 6.97
N ARG A 111 -2.03 -8.52 7.70
CA ARG A 111 -3.33 -8.90 7.13
C ARG A 111 -4.20 -7.67 6.99
N LEU A 112 -4.95 -7.64 5.90
CA LEU A 112 -6.03 -6.68 5.73
C LEU A 112 -7.11 -6.94 6.79
N ASN A 113 -7.03 -6.19 7.89
CA ASN A 113 -8.00 -6.25 8.99
C ASN A 113 -9.07 -5.17 8.87
N ALA A 114 -8.76 -4.08 8.16
CA ALA A 114 -9.74 -3.04 7.85
C ALA A 114 -10.76 -3.56 6.82
N VAL A 115 -12.03 -3.27 7.04
CA VAL A 115 -13.08 -3.46 6.05
C VAL A 115 -13.01 -2.27 5.10
N LEU A 116 -12.47 -2.50 3.91
CA LEU A 116 -12.28 -1.46 2.89
C LEU A 116 -13.38 -1.51 1.83
N GLU A 117 -13.75 -0.33 1.36
CA GLU A 117 -14.75 -0.14 0.33
C GLU A 117 -14.19 0.82 -0.73
N VAL A 118 -14.23 0.39 -2.00
CA VAL A 118 -13.94 1.25 -3.14
C VAL A 118 -15.22 2.00 -3.49
N PHE A 119 -15.15 3.32 -3.53
CA PHE A 119 -16.32 4.17 -3.76
C PHE A 119 -15.99 5.29 -4.73
N PHE A 120 -17.01 5.79 -5.43
CA PHE A 120 -16.84 6.97 -6.27
C PHE A 120 -16.81 8.23 -5.40
N VAL A 121 -15.73 9.00 -5.48
CA VAL A 121 -15.50 10.21 -4.67
C VAL A 121 -16.19 11.41 -5.33
N ASN A 122 -15.80 11.74 -6.56
CA ASN A 122 -16.37 12.79 -7.42
C ASN A 122 -15.72 12.72 -8.82
N THR A 123 -16.11 13.60 -9.74
CA THR A 123 -15.57 13.62 -11.11
C THR A 123 -14.10 14.02 -11.19
N GLN A 124 -13.56 14.74 -10.20
CA GLN A 124 -12.16 15.16 -10.20
C GLN A 124 -11.21 14.07 -9.69
N LYS A 125 -11.60 13.33 -8.66
CA LYS A 125 -10.80 12.28 -8.01
C LYS A 125 -11.16 10.88 -8.48
N GLN A 126 -12.33 10.71 -9.10
CA GLN A 126 -12.88 9.42 -9.53
C GLN A 126 -13.04 8.44 -8.36
N TRP A 127 -12.57 7.20 -8.50
CA TRP A 127 -12.64 6.16 -7.48
C TRP A 127 -11.66 6.43 -6.34
N GLY A 128 -12.08 6.11 -5.12
CA GLY A 128 -11.29 6.21 -3.89
C GLY A 128 -11.50 4.99 -3.01
N VAL A 129 -10.76 4.91 -1.92
CA VAL A 129 -10.92 3.87 -0.90
C VAL A 129 -11.34 4.53 0.41
N ARG A 130 -12.32 3.97 1.10
CA ARG A 130 -12.65 4.33 2.49
C ARG A 130 -12.70 3.10 3.37
N THR A 131 -12.61 3.30 4.67
CA THR A 131 -12.80 2.22 5.65
C THR A 131 -14.21 2.22 6.23
N LYS A 132 -14.77 1.04 6.55
CA LYS A 132 -16.07 0.88 7.21
C LYS A 132 -15.97 0.70 8.72
N ASN A 133 -14.76 0.59 9.27
CA ASN A 133 -14.51 0.47 10.70
C ASN A 133 -13.38 1.43 11.11
N ARG A 134 -13.29 1.71 12.41
CA ARG A 134 -12.20 2.53 12.93
C ARG A 134 -10.85 1.82 12.71
N ILE A 135 -9.85 2.57 12.26
CA ILE A 135 -8.45 2.15 12.22
C ILE A 135 -7.69 2.97 13.28
N GLY A 136 -6.91 2.29 14.14
CA GLY A 136 -6.05 2.97 15.14
C GLY A 136 -4.91 3.73 14.48
N LYS A 137 -4.13 4.51 15.25
CA LYS A 137 -2.88 5.12 14.78
C LYS A 137 -1.77 4.05 14.69
N ASN A 138 -0.87 4.19 13.71
CA ASN A 138 0.28 3.29 13.46
C ASN A 138 -0.13 1.84 13.19
N VAL A 139 -1.30 1.63 12.60
CA VAL A 139 -1.84 0.31 12.27
C VAL A 139 -1.58 0.04 10.80
N TYR A 140 -1.10 -1.16 10.48
CA TYR A 140 -1.00 -1.64 9.10
C TYR A 140 -2.39 -1.68 8.45
N VAL A 141 -2.50 -1.15 7.24
CA VAL A 141 -3.75 -1.14 6.47
C VAL A 141 -3.70 -2.15 5.34
N CYS A 142 -2.75 -1.98 4.41
CA CYS A 142 -2.51 -2.90 3.30
C CYS A 142 -1.10 -2.67 2.69
N GLU A 143 -0.64 -3.62 1.88
CA GLU A 143 0.47 -3.43 0.95
C GLU A 143 -0.05 -2.62 -0.27
N TYR A 144 0.79 -1.82 -0.92
CA TYR A 144 0.53 -1.36 -2.28
C TYR A 144 1.11 -2.41 -3.23
N ALA A 145 0.26 -3.34 -3.68
CA ALA A 145 0.69 -4.46 -4.51
C ALA A 145 0.61 -4.11 -5.99
N GLY A 146 1.62 -4.53 -6.73
CA GLY A 146 1.76 -4.42 -8.18
C GLY A 146 2.92 -5.30 -8.66
N ASN A 147 3.39 -5.05 -9.88
CA ASN A 147 4.61 -5.67 -10.40
C ASN A 147 5.83 -4.83 -9.99
N LEU A 148 6.75 -5.41 -9.23
CA LEU A 148 8.03 -4.82 -8.88
C LEU A 148 8.97 -4.92 -10.08
N THR A 149 9.47 -3.78 -10.56
CA THR A 149 10.39 -3.67 -11.69
C THR A 149 11.43 -2.58 -11.43
N ASN A 150 12.48 -2.54 -12.23
CA ASN A 150 13.42 -1.42 -12.32
C ASN A 150 13.37 -0.75 -13.70
N ASP A 151 12.44 -1.17 -14.57
CA ASP A 151 12.27 -0.60 -15.90
C ASP A 151 11.46 0.70 -15.84
N ASN A 152 12.10 1.80 -16.23
CA ASN A 152 11.50 3.13 -16.32
C ASN A 152 10.60 3.36 -17.54
N ASN A 153 10.53 2.41 -18.49
CA ASN A 153 9.74 2.56 -19.71
C ASN A 153 8.23 2.72 -19.44
N ASP A 154 7.71 2.07 -18.39
CA ASP A 154 6.30 2.18 -17.99
C ASP A 154 5.97 3.48 -17.23
N ALA A 155 6.99 4.19 -16.72
CA ALA A 155 6.81 5.30 -15.77
C ALA A 155 6.15 6.55 -16.35
N GLN A 156 6.15 6.71 -17.68
CA GLN A 156 5.72 7.95 -18.31
C GLN A 156 4.20 8.07 -18.47
N GLU A 157 3.47 6.97 -18.66
CA GLU A 157 2.03 7.05 -18.97
C GLU A 157 1.13 6.66 -17.80
N ASP A 158 1.50 5.69 -16.98
CA ASP A 158 0.58 5.15 -15.96
C ASP A 158 0.49 6.00 -14.68
N SER A 159 -0.72 6.12 -14.13
CA SER A 159 -1.01 6.80 -12.86
C SER A 159 -0.83 5.91 -11.63
N TYR A 160 -0.45 4.64 -11.81
CA TYR A 160 -0.44 3.60 -10.79
C TYR A 160 0.98 3.11 -10.42
N ILE A 161 1.97 3.98 -10.56
CA ILE A 161 3.39 3.64 -10.33
C ILE A 161 3.87 4.29 -9.04
N PHE A 162 4.48 3.48 -8.17
CA PHE A 162 5.10 3.93 -6.95
C PHE A 162 6.60 3.63 -6.96
N ARG A 163 7.44 4.67 -6.79
CA ARG A 163 8.89 4.52 -6.69
C ARG A 163 9.29 4.20 -5.26
N LEU A 164 10.29 3.33 -5.11
CA LEU A 164 10.90 3.02 -3.83
C LEU A 164 12.38 2.71 -3.99
N ASP A 165 13.17 3.07 -3.00
CA ASP A 165 14.62 2.82 -2.97
C ASP A 165 14.94 1.80 -1.88
N TYR A 166 15.84 0.86 -2.17
CA TYR A 166 16.33 -0.13 -1.20
C TYR A 166 17.77 -0.53 -1.54
N LYS A 167 18.69 -0.48 -0.56
CA LYS A 167 20.12 -0.84 -0.73
C LYS A 167 20.76 -0.21 -1.96
N LYS A 168 20.57 1.11 -2.15
CA LYS A 168 21.07 1.90 -3.30
C LYS A 168 20.56 1.46 -4.68
N ARG A 169 19.51 0.66 -4.73
CA ARG A 169 18.79 0.28 -5.95
C ARG A 169 17.43 0.98 -5.96
N ALA A 170 17.10 1.60 -7.07
CA ALA A 170 15.78 2.15 -7.32
C ALA A 170 14.88 1.05 -7.91
N PHE A 171 13.66 0.97 -7.40
CA PHE A 171 12.62 0.08 -7.86
C PHE A 171 11.32 0.84 -8.04
N MET A 172 10.38 0.20 -8.73
CA MET A 172 9.03 0.70 -8.91
C MET A 172 8.03 -0.44 -8.76
N ILE A 173 6.87 -0.13 -8.22
CA ILE A 173 5.70 -1.01 -8.21
C ILE A 173 4.70 -0.45 -9.20
N ASN A 174 4.45 -1.17 -10.31
CA ASN A 174 3.42 -0.84 -11.28
C ASN A 174 2.13 -1.61 -10.98
N ALA A 175 1.07 -0.91 -10.57
CA ALA A 175 -0.25 -1.47 -10.28
C ALA A 175 -1.29 -1.24 -11.40
N GLY A 176 -0.83 -0.90 -12.61
CA GLY A 176 -1.67 -0.60 -13.77
C GLY A 176 -2.56 -1.78 -14.18
N SER A 177 -1.94 -2.89 -14.58
CA SER A 177 -2.62 -4.10 -15.05
C SER A 177 -2.93 -5.12 -13.95
N SER A 178 -2.08 -5.20 -12.92
CA SER A 178 -2.22 -6.11 -11.79
C SER A 178 -1.92 -5.37 -10.50
N GLY A 179 -2.81 -5.40 -9.52
CA GLY A 179 -2.60 -4.75 -8.23
C GLY A 179 -3.63 -5.15 -7.19
N ASN A 180 -3.63 -4.50 -6.03
CA ASN A 180 -4.68 -4.70 -5.01
C ASN A 180 -5.55 -3.44 -4.84
N VAL A 181 -6.35 -3.41 -3.77
CA VAL A 181 -7.19 -2.25 -3.42
C VAL A 181 -6.43 -0.92 -3.32
N ALA A 182 -5.14 -0.95 -2.98
CA ALA A 182 -4.35 0.25 -2.75
C ALA A 182 -4.17 1.11 -4.01
N ARG A 183 -4.31 0.53 -5.21
CA ARG A 183 -4.25 1.27 -6.48
C ARG A 183 -5.33 2.35 -6.61
N PHE A 184 -6.40 2.27 -5.81
CA PHE A 184 -7.49 3.25 -5.77
C PHE A 184 -7.33 4.28 -4.63
N ILE A 185 -6.27 4.21 -3.83
CA ILE A 185 -6.03 5.18 -2.74
C ILE A 185 -5.55 6.49 -3.35
N ASN A 186 -6.33 7.55 -3.15
CA ASN A 186 -6.05 8.86 -3.70
C ASN A 186 -4.98 9.64 -2.94
N HIS A 187 -4.54 10.73 -3.55
CA HIS A 187 -3.68 11.71 -2.90
C HIS A 187 -4.43 12.59 -1.87
N SER A 188 -3.72 12.96 -0.80
CA SER A 188 -4.02 14.15 0.01
C SER A 188 -2.75 14.88 0.44
N CYS A 189 -2.79 16.21 0.48
CA CYS A 189 -1.75 17.05 1.08
C CYS A 189 -1.75 16.99 2.62
N ASN A 190 -2.80 16.43 3.22
CA ASN A 190 -2.87 16.04 4.62
C ASN A 190 -3.30 14.56 4.72
N PRO A 191 -2.40 13.62 4.35
CA PRO A 191 -2.74 12.22 4.22
C PRO A 191 -2.98 11.58 5.59
N ASN A 192 -3.78 10.51 5.61
CA ASN A 192 -3.98 9.69 6.80
C ASN A 192 -3.21 8.36 6.77
N LEU A 193 -2.54 8.05 5.66
CA LEU A 193 -1.63 6.92 5.52
C LEU A 193 -0.20 7.37 5.19
N ALA A 194 0.78 6.62 5.72
CA ALA A 194 2.18 6.67 5.32
C ALA A 194 2.53 5.44 4.50
N ALA A 195 3.34 5.62 3.46
CA ALA A 195 3.94 4.54 2.69
C ALA A 195 5.36 4.28 3.22
N VAL A 196 5.65 3.02 3.58
CA VAL A 196 6.91 2.60 4.18
C VAL A 196 7.46 1.42 3.39
N VAL A 197 8.75 1.46 3.04
CA VAL A 197 9.42 0.31 2.42
C VAL A 197 9.59 -0.78 3.48
N GLY A 198 9.00 -1.95 3.26
CA GLY A 198 9.03 -3.08 4.16
C GLY A 198 9.80 -4.27 3.58
N ILE A 199 10.61 -4.93 4.39
CA ILE A 199 11.33 -6.17 4.06
C ILE A 199 10.84 -7.30 4.97
N TYR A 200 10.29 -8.36 4.38
CA TYR A 200 9.89 -9.58 5.07
C TYR A 200 9.83 -10.77 4.10
N GLY A 201 9.72 -11.97 4.64
CA GLY A 201 9.80 -13.22 3.88
C GLY A 201 11.23 -13.75 3.74
N PRO A 202 11.44 -14.81 2.95
CA PRO A 202 12.73 -15.50 2.84
C PRO A 202 13.78 -14.75 2.01
N ARG A 203 13.36 -13.74 1.25
CA ARG A 203 14.22 -12.93 0.37
C ARG A 203 14.02 -11.46 0.68
N GLU A 204 15.05 -10.64 0.48
CA GLU A 204 15.00 -9.20 0.73
C GLU A 204 14.33 -8.43 -0.41
N ILE A 205 13.06 -8.74 -0.65
CA ILE A 205 12.23 -8.10 -1.66
C ILE A 205 11.60 -6.85 -1.04
N PRO A 206 11.85 -5.65 -1.58
CA PRO A 206 11.22 -4.45 -1.08
C PRO A 206 9.75 -4.39 -1.47
N ARG A 207 8.92 -4.05 -0.48
CA ARG A 207 7.46 -3.94 -0.61
C ARG A 207 7.02 -2.59 -0.07
N LEU A 208 5.93 -2.04 -0.59
CA LEU A 208 5.40 -0.77 -0.08
C LEU A 208 4.23 -1.06 0.87
N LEU A 209 4.41 -0.77 2.15
CA LEU A 209 3.43 -1.04 3.20
C LEU A 209 2.76 0.26 3.65
N LEU A 210 1.44 0.25 3.77
CA LEU A 210 0.66 1.41 4.17
C LEU A 210 0.25 1.30 5.64
N PHE A 211 0.62 2.32 6.43
CA PHE A 211 0.29 2.43 7.85
C PHE A 211 -0.50 3.71 8.13
N SER A 212 -1.43 3.66 9.06
CA SER A 212 -2.18 4.85 9.47
C SER A 212 -1.31 5.84 10.26
N LEU A 213 -1.32 7.12 9.87
CA LEU A 213 -0.61 8.20 10.55
C LEU A 213 -1.31 8.67 11.82
N ARG A 214 -2.63 8.45 11.89
CA ARG A 214 -3.52 8.80 12.99
C ARG A 214 -4.67 7.80 13.06
N ALA A 215 -5.52 7.93 14.07
CA ALA A 215 -6.79 7.23 14.05
C ALA A 215 -7.63 7.70 12.85
N ILE A 216 -8.28 6.75 12.17
CA ILE A 216 -9.14 6.95 11.00
C ILE A 216 -10.52 6.46 11.37
N VAL A 217 -11.53 7.29 11.18
CA VAL A 217 -12.91 6.95 11.53
C VAL A 217 -13.60 6.18 10.40
N ALA A 218 -14.65 5.44 10.72
CA ALA A 218 -15.45 4.77 9.70
C ALA A 218 -16.07 5.80 8.73
N GLY A 219 -16.03 5.51 7.43
CA GLY A 219 -16.48 6.36 6.34
C GLY A 219 -15.41 7.30 5.79
N GLU A 220 -14.29 7.49 6.50
CA GLU A 220 -13.22 8.37 6.05
C GLU A 220 -12.45 7.79 4.85
N GLU A 221 -12.20 8.64 3.84
CA GLU A 221 -11.37 8.28 2.68
C GLU A 221 -9.91 8.08 3.10
N LEU A 222 -9.30 6.99 2.65
CA LEU A 222 -7.88 6.72 2.81
C LEU A 222 -7.08 7.47 1.77
N SER A 223 -5.97 8.07 2.18
CA SER A 223 -5.12 8.87 1.29
C SER A 223 -3.65 8.85 1.68
N ILE A 224 -2.79 8.96 0.67
CA ILE A 224 -1.32 9.03 0.79
C ILE A 224 -0.79 10.31 0.15
N SER A 225 0.46 10.67 0.45
CA SER A 225 1.17 11.69 -0.33
C SER A 225 1.77 11.05 -1.60
N TYR A 226 1.45 11.57 -2.78
CA TYR A 226 2.07 11.11 -4.04
C TYR A 226 3.46 11.70 -4.25
N GLY A 227 3.84 12.71 -3.46
CA GLY A 227 5.15 13.35 -3.56
C GLY A 227 5.23 14.43 -4.64
N ASP A 228 6.15 15.37 -4.45
CA ASP A 228 6.30 16.56 -5.31
C ASP A 228 6.68 16.19 -6.75
N GLU A 229 7.49 15.14 -6.94
CA GLU A 229 7.93 14.69 -8.27
C GLU A 229 6.74 14.23 -9.13
N TRP A 230 5.80 13.48 -8.54
CA TRP A 230 4.62 13.00 -9.25
C TRP A 230 3.75 14.17 -9.73
N TRP A 231 3.50 15.14 -8.85
CA TRP A 231 2.69 16.32 -9.19
C TRP A 231 3.35 17.20 -10.26
N LYS A 232 4.67 17.39 -10.17
CA LYS A 232 5.45 18.09 -11.21
C LYS A 232 5.37 17.37 -12.56
N ALA A 233 5.49 16.04 -12.56
CA ALA A 233 5.48 15.25 -13.78
C ALA A 233 4.09 15.19 -14.45
N LYS A 234 3.01 14.97 -13.68
CA LYS A 234 1.66 14.85 -14.24
C LYS A 234 1.03 16.19 -14.62
N GLY A 235 1.46 17.28 -13.97
CA GLY A 235 0.97 18.61 -14.34
C GLY A 235 -0.52 18.83 -14.06
N LEU A 236 -1.12 18.07 -13.15
CA LEU A 236 -2.54 18.13 -12.76
C LEU A 236 -2.77 19.01 -11.52
N ASP A 237 -4.03 19.38 -11.29
CA ASP A 237 -4.49 20.09 -10.09
C ASP A 237 -4.92 19.11 -8.99
N CYS A 238 -4.63 19.45 -7.74
CA CYS A 238 -5.00 18.63 -6.59
C CYS A 238 -6.36 19.04 -5.99
N PHE A 239 -7.29 18.07 -5.96
CA PHE A 239 -8.64 18.23 -5.40
C PHE A 239 -8.81 17.55 -4.04
N CYS A 240 -7.76 17.47 -3.22
CA CYS A 240 -7.82 16.76 -1.94
C CYS A 240 -8.64 17.47 -0.85
N GLY A 241 -8.94 18.77 -1.02
CA GLY A 241 -9.71 19.58 -0.07
C GLY A 241 -9.00 19.92 1.25
N ALA A 242 -7.72 19.55 1.40
CA ALA A 242 -6.95 19.89 2.60
C ALA A 242 -6.65 21.41 2.65
N ALA A 243 -6.76 22.01 3.84
CA ALA A 243 -6.50 23.44 4.04
C ALA A 243 -5.06 23.85 3.68
N ASN A 244 -4.12 22.91 3.76
CA ASN A 244 -2.71 23.06 3.38
C ASN A 244 -2.42 22.46 1.98
N CYS A 245 -3.38 22.46 1.06
CA CYS A 245 -3.17 21.94 -0.30
C CYS A 245 -2.01 22.68 -0.99
N ARG A 246 -1.08 21.92 -1.57
CA ARG A 246 0.15 22.44 -2.19
C ARG A 246 0.13 22.45 -3.71
N TYR A 247 -0.85 21.81 -4.33
CA TYR A 247 -0.87 21.57 -5.78
C TYR A 247 -2.21 21.93 -6.43
N LEU A 248 -3.04 22.73 -5.75
CA LEU A 248 -4.17 23.40 -6.41
C LEU A 248 -3.60 24.63 -7.12
N ARG A 249 -3.85 24.77 -8.42
CA ARG A 249 -3.49 25.96 -9.20
C ARG A 249 -4.62 26.95 -9.28
#